data_AF-A0A1I8AUB0-F1
#
_entry.id   AF-A0A1I8AUB0-F1
#
_cell.length_a   1.000
_cell.length_b   1.000
_cell.length_c   1.000
_cell.angle_alpha   90.00
_cell.angle_beta   90.00
_cell.angle_gamma   90.00
#
_symmetry.space_group_name_H-M   'P 1'
#
loop_
_entity.id
_entity.type
_entity.pdbx_description
1 polymer ?
#
loop_
_entity_poly.entity_id
_entity_poly.type
_entity_poly.pdbx_seq_one_letter_code
_entity_poly.pdbx_strand_id
1 'polypeptide(L)'
;MLIYYIFAWPYRTILNPLYRRRPKASDVLRAYIRQRDHPSWTSYFIAYRRIQDDNFGEKHFNFDVDGHNYHVLRTGCFPYIKYHCTKRPREDLSFDNNLYKLITVANLGIPCLLYGLAAVGLISHTESSAPPGMGPTSPFEYQPTPHLIGIVLLVIFPLVYLSGRLVFGTLSLALCVLRFMLISFVDIVFGEDDDLEYEERPTVADASCQDELQEQSEASEIEYDHESEAEDVIADDVHLTNGDNIAKDGQPSSEEDSVDSGMGIMQSNPFSNGIGANGATVVHETPSKKHRRWAKRRRAP
;
A
#
# COMPACT_ATOMS: atom_id res chain seq x y z
N MET A 1 12.62 -18.51 2.13
CA MET A 1 14.08 -18.23 2.10
C MET A 1 14.83 -19.11 1.09
N LEU A 2 14.56 -20.42 0.99
CA LEU A 2 15.28 -21.33 0.08
C LEU A 2 15.31 -20.86 -1.40
N ILE A 3 14.15 -20.46 -1.95
CA ILE A 3 14.03 -19.98 -3.34
C ILE A 3 14.89 -18.73 -3.61
N TYR A 4 15.05 -17.84 -2.61
CA TYR A 4 15.89 -16.65 -2.76
C TYR A 4 17.36 -17.04 -2.92
N TYR A 5 17.87 -17.92 -2.07
CA TYR A 5 19.26 -18.35 -2.12
C TYR A 5 19.57 -19.20 -3.37
N ILE A 6 18.61 -19.98 -3.85
CA ILE A 6 18.82 -20.85 -5.02
C ILE A 6 18.70 -20.08 -6.34
N PHE A 7 17.74 -19.16 -6.47
CA PHE A 7 17.44 -18.52 -7.76
C PHE A 7 17.78 -17.04 -7.78
N ALA A 8 17.28 -16.26 -6.82
CA ALA A 8 17.39 -14.81 -6.88
C ALA A 8 18.79 -14.28 -6.55
N TRP A 9 19.46 -14.88 -5.56
CA TRP A 9 20.80 -14.48 -5.12
C TRP A 9 21.89 -14.74 -6.17
N PRO A 10 22.03 -15.94 -6.76
CA PRO A 10 23.01 -16.17 -7.81
C PRO A 10 22.69 -15.35 -9.06
N TYR A 11 21.41 -15.24 -9.44
CA TYR A 11 20.99 -14.36 -10.55
C TYR A 11 21.46 -12.91 -10.33
N ARG A 12 21.17 -12.31 -9.17
CA ARG A 12 21.56 -10.91 -8.87
C ARG A 12 23.07 -10.72 -8.77
N THR A 13 23.78 -11.73 -8.28
CA THR A 13 25.21 -11.64 -7.95
C THR A 13 26.09 -11.93 -9.16
N ILE A 14 25.72 -12.90 -9.98
CA ILE A 14 26.52 -13.37 -11.12
C ILE A 14 26.20 -12.53 -12.37
N LEU A 15 24.93 -12.23 -12.64
CA LEU A 15 24.54 -11.53 -13.87
C LEU A 15 24.61 -10.01 -13.76
N ASN A 16 24.73 -9.45 -12.55
CA ASN A 16 24.84 -8.01 -12.35
C ASN A 16 26.03 -7.67 -11.43
N PRO A 17 27.25 -7.58 -11.97
CA PRO A 17 28.45 -7.29 -11.15
C PRO A 17 28.39 -5.92 -10.46
N LEU A 18 27.56 -5.00 -10.97
CA LEU A 18 27.31 -3.69 -10.34
C LEU A 18 26.43 -3.79 -9.10
N TYR A 19 25.69 -4.89 -8.90
CA TYR A 19 24.81 -5.07 -7.74
C TYR A 19 25.60 -4.95 -6.44
N ARG A 20 26.76 -5.62 -6.33
CA ARG A 20 27.63 -5.59 -5.15
C ARG A 20 28.23 -4.21 -4.84
N ARG A 21 28.19 -3.27 -5.79
CA ARG A 21 28.72 -1.91 -5.61
C ARG A 21 27.66 -0.90 -5.16
N ARG A 22 26.38 -1.29 -5.12
CA ARG A 22 25.28 -0.42 -4.69
C ARG A 22 25.24 -0.34 -3.16
N PRO A 23 24.75 0.76 -2.57
CA PRO A 23 24.52 0.80 -1.12
C PRO A 23 23.46 -0.22 -0.69
N LYS A 24 23.52 -0.64 0.56
CA LYS A 24 22.47 -1.47 1.17
C LYS A 24 21.19 -0.66 1.35
N ALA A 25 20.04 -1.31 1.26
CA ALA A 25 18.76 -0.69 1.49
C ALA A 25 18.65 -0.17 2.93
N SER A 26 19.17 -0.93 3.90
CA SER A 26 19.22 -0.50 5.30
C SER A 26 20.05 0.77 5.51
N ASP A 27 21.17 0.94 4.80
CA ASP A 27 22.01 2.13 4.91
C ASP A 27 21.33 3.37 4.33
N VAL A 28 20.65 3.22 3.19
CA VAL A 28 19.83 4.28 2.60
C VAL A 28 18.67 4.66 3.52
N LEU A 29 18.03 3.68 4.17
CA LEU A 29 16.97 3.90 5.15
C LEU A 29 17.43 4.70 6.37
N ARG A 30 18.59 4.35 6.94
CA ARG A 30 19.18 5.13 8.05
C ARG A 30 19.50 6.55 7.61
N ALA A 31 20.14 6.71 6.45
CA ALA A 31 20.50 8.04 5.93
C ALA A 31 19.25 8.91 5.72
N TYR A 32 18.19 8.34 5.16
CA TYR A 32 16.93 9.04 4.94
C TYR A 32 16.23 9.48 6.23
N ILE A 33 16.16 8.59 7.24
CA ILE A 33 15.56 8.93 8.55
C ILE A 33 16.38 10.01 9.26
N ARG A 34 17.72 9.91 9.23
CA ARG A 34 18.62 10.92 9.83
C ARG A 34 18.52 12.27 9.14
N GLN A 35 18.42 12.29 7.81
CA GLN A 35 18.27 13.52 7.04
C GLN A 35 17.03 14.33 7.45
N ARG A 36 16.01 13.64 7.98
CA ARG A 36 14.73 14.22 8.41
C ARG A 36 14.61 14.40 9.91
N ASP A 37 15.72 14.32 10.64
CA ASP A 37 15.75 14.48 12.09
C ASP A 37 14.79 13.53 12.83
N HIS A 38 14.83 12.24 12.44
CA HIS A 38 14.10 11.15 13.10
C HIS A 38 12.59 11.41 13.23
N PRO A 39 11.87 11.57 12.10
CA PRO A 39 10.46 11.92 12.09
C PRO A 39 9.61 10.86 12.80
N SER A 40 8.45 11.27 13.32
CA SER A 40 7.48 10.35 13.95
C SER A 40 6.93 9.31 12.97
N TRP A 41 6.76 9.72 11.71
CA TRP A 41 6.31 8.87 10.61
C TRP A 41 6.94 9.32 9.29
N THR A 42 7.29 8.38 8.43
CA THR A 42 7.73 8.67 7.06
C THR A 42 7.48 7.51 6.11
N SER A 43 7.34 7.79 4.82
CA SER A 43 7.27 6.76 3.80
C SER A 43 7.94 7.20 2.51
N TYR A 44 8.63 6.27 1.85
CA TYR A 44 9.34 6.57 0.61
C TYR A 44 9.57 5.32 -0.22
N PHE A 45 9.89 5.53 -1.49
CA PHE A 45 10.22 4.50 -2.44
C PHE A 45 11.71 4.47 -2.76
N ILE A 46 12.25 3.27 -2.99
CA ILE A 46 13.62 3.06 -3.45
C ILE A 46 13.60 2.16 -4.67
N ALA A 47 14.27 2.56 -5.74
CA ALA A 47 14.40 1.71 -6.92
C ALA A 47 15.34 0.52 -6.65
N TYR A 48 14.91 -0.71 -6.98
CA TYR A 48 15.76 -1.91 -6.87
C TYR A 48 17.08 -1.78 -7.64
N ARG A 49 17.10 -0.99 -8.73
CA ARG A 49 18.31 -0.78 -9.54
C ARG A 49 19.40 0.00 -8.81
N ARG A 50 19.09 0.72 -7.71
CA ARG A 50 20.01 1.62 -7.02
C ARG A 50 20.55 1.07 -5.71
N ILE A 51 20.04 -0.07 -5.24
CA ILE A 51 20.39 -0.63 -3.93
C ILE A 51 20.68 -2.13 -3.98
N GLN A 52 21.33 -2.61 -2.92
CA GLN A 52 21.33 -4.00 -2.48
C GLN A 52 20.21 -4.19 -1.47
N ASP A 53 19.18 -4.93 -1.85
CA ASP A 53 18.07 -5.29 -0.96
C ASP A 53 18.51 -6.34 0.07
N ASP A 54 19.09 -5.87 1.17
CA ASP A 54 19.54 -6.64 2.33
C ASP A 54 18.39 -6.96 3.31
N ASN A 55 17.26 -6.26 3.17
CA ASN A 55 16.01 -6.53 3.89
C ASN A 55 15.09 -7.47 3.10
N PHE A 56 15.63 -8.22 2.13
CA PHE A 56 14.83 -9.09 1.27
C PHE A 56 14.13 -10.18 2.11
N GLY A 57 12.84 -10.37 1.84
CA GLY A 57 12.02 -11.35 2.53
C GLY A 57 11.35 -10.79 3.79
N GLU A 58 11.93 -9.80 4.44
CA GLU A 58 11.29 -9.11 5.57
C GLU A 58 10.15 -8.19 5.10
N LYS A 59 9.07 -8.19 5.87
CA LYS A 59 7.83 -7.45 5.60
C LYS A 59 7.50 -6.48 6.70
N HIS A 60 7.52 -6.91 7.95
CA HIS A 60 7.27 -6.04 9.10
C HIS A 60 8.32 -6.32 10.17
N PHE A 61 9.16 -5.33 10.48
CA PHE A 61 10.29 -5.54 11.39
C PHE A 61 10.68 -4.27 12.14
N ASN A 62 11.36 -4.47 13.27
CA ASN A 62 11.96 -3.40 14.05
C ASN A 62 13.27 -2.95 13.42
N PHE A 63 13.44 -1.64 13.26
CA PHE A 63 14.63 -1.04 12.69
C PHE A 63 15.14 0.07 13.60
N ASP A 64 16.35 -0.12 14.13
CA ASP A 64 16.98 0.87 15.01
C ASP A 64 17.77 1.90 14.18
N VAL A 65 17.54 3.18 14.49
CA VAL A 65 18.27 4.33 13.94
C VAL A 65 18.65 5.25 15.09
N ASP A 66 19.92 5.19 15.51
CA ASP A 66 20.51 6.05 16.55
C ASP A 66 19.75 6.00 17.89
N GLY A 67 19.30 4.81 18.30
CA GLY A 67 18.53 4.61 19.53
C GLY A 67 17.04 4.89 19.40
N HIS A 68 16.57 5.26 18.20
CA HIS A 68 15.14 5.31 17.88
C HIS A 68 14.71 4.06 17.14
N ASN A 69 13.74 3.34 17.71
CA ASN A 69 13.13 2.20 17.06
C ASN A 69 12.00 2.63 16.10
N TYR A 70 12.04 2.06 14.90
CA TYR A 70 11.03 2.22 13.88
C TYR A 70 10.40 0.87 13.57
N HIS A 71 9.08 0.83 13.54
CA HIS A 71 8.34 -0.26 12.90
C HIS A 71 8.36 0.01 11.41
N VAL A 72 9.02 -0.88 10.67
CA VAL A 72 9.18 -0.77 9.22
C VAL A 72 8.30 -1.79 8.54
N LEU A 73 7.29 -1.31 7.84
CA LEU A 73 6.48 -2.09 6.91
C LEU A 73 7.05 -1.92 5.49
N ARG A 74 7.68 -2.99 5.01
CA ARG A 74 8.31 -3.10 3.69
C ARG A 74 7.37 -3.76 2.70
N THR A 75 7.00 -3.03 1.67
CA THR A 75 6.23 -3.54 0.53
C THR A 75 7.13 -3.64 -0.68
N GLY A 76 7.31 -4.86 -1.20
CA GLY A 76 7.94 -5.04 -2.50
C GLY A 76 6.99 -4.57 -3.59
N CYS A 77 7.41 -3.66 -4.44
CA CYS A 77 6.57 -3.11 -5.51
C CYS A 77 7.39 -2.88 -6.78
N PHE A 78 7.78 -3.97 -7.45
CA PHE A 78 8.74 -3.93 -8.55
C PHE A 78 8.33 -2.95 -9.66
N PRO A 79 9.20 -1.99 -10.08
CA PRO A 79 10.66 -1.97 -9.91
C PRO A 79 11.19 -1.24 -8.66
N TYR A 80 10.33 -0.95 -7.69
CA TYR A 80 10.65 -0.25 -6.43
C TYR A 80 10.43 -1.12 -5.18
N ILE A 81 10.92 -0.62 -4.05
CA ILE A 81 10.55 -1.05 -2.70
C ILE A 81 9.95 0.16 -2.00
N LYS A 82 8.80 0.00 -1.36
CA LYS A 82 8.24 1.01 -0.49
C LYS A 82 8.54 0.68 0.96
N TYR A 83 8.98 1.70 1.69
CA TYR A 83 9.15 1.65 3.13
C TYR A 83 8.13 2.56 3.79
N HIS A 84 7.39 2.02 4.75
CA HIS A 84 6.57 2.76 5.69
C HIS A 84 7.23 2.64 7.06
N CYS A 85 7.65 3.76 7.63
CA CYS A 85 8.40 3.79 8.87
C CYS A 85 7.59 4.58 9.90
N THR A 86 7.27 3.96 11.02
CA THR A 86 6.59 4.61 12.15
C THR A 86 7.45 4.49 13.39
N LYS A 87 7.77 5.61 14.03
CA LYS A 87 8.56 5.65 15.26
C LYS A 87 7.73 5.07 16.40
N ARG A 88 8.15 3.93 16.96
CA ARG A 88 7.42 3.20 18.01
C ARG A 88 8.37 2.43 18.91
N PRO A 89 7.97 2.14 20.16
CA PRO A 89 8.71 1.23 21.03
C PRO A 89 8.96 -0.12 20.35
N ARG A 90 10.01 -0.82 20.80
CA ARG A 90 10.34 -2.13 20.27
C ARG A 90 9.28 -3.15 20.68
N GLU A 91 8.70 -3.84 19.70
CA GLU A 91 7.63 -4.83 19.91
C GLU A 91 7.94 -6.12 19.15
N ASP A 92 7.32 -7.25 19.53
CA ASP A 92 7.45 -8.47 18.73
C ASP A 92 6.52 -8.40 17.51
N LEU A 93 7.10 -8.25 16.33
CA LEU A 93 6.40 -8.14 15.05
C LEU A 93 6.41 -9.46 14.26
N SER A 94 6.84 -10.57 14.89
CA SER A 94 7.05 -11.85 14.20
C SER A 94 5.76 -12.40 13.58
N PHE A 95 4.63 -12.26 14.28
CA PHE A 95 3.33 -12.70 13.78
C PHE A 95 2.92 -11.93 12.52
N ASP A 96 2.89 -10.60 12.58
CA ASP A 96 2.54 -9.73 11.46
C ASP A 96 3.47 -9.97 10.26
N ASN A 97 4.76 -10.08 10.51
CA ASN A 97 5.75 -10.34 9.49
C ASN A 97 5.47 -11.66 8.74
N ASN A 98 5.16 -12.72 9.48
CA ASN A 98 4.82 -14.02 8.91
C ASN A 98 3.48 -13.99 8.17
N LEU A 99 2.49 -13.29 8.70
CA LEU A 99 1.20 -13.09 8.04
C LEU A 99 1.37 -12.37 6.71
N TYR A 100 2.11 -11.27 6.66
CA TYR A 100 2.37 -10.54 5.41
C TYR A 100 3.22 -11.35 4.43
N LYS A 101 4.16 -12.17 4.91
CA LYS A 101 4.90 -13.13 4.08
C LYS A 101 3.94 -14.14 3.45
N LEU A 102 3.05 -14.75 4.24
CA LEU A 102 2.06 -15.71 3.79
C LEU A 102 1.11 -15.11 2.74
N ILE A 103 0.53 -13.93 3.03
CA ILE A 103 -0.36 -13.22 2.10
C ILE A 103 0.36 -12.89 0.79
N THR A 104 1.63 -12.46 0.85
CA THR A 104 2.41 -12.19 -0.37
C THR A 104 2.56 -13.44 -1.23
N VAL A 105 2.84 -14.59 -0.62
CA VAL A 105 3.01 -15.87 -1.32
C VAL A 105 1.69 -16.37 -1.88
N ALA A 106 0.61 -16.32 -1.10
CA ALA A 106 -0.72 -16.73 -1.52
C ALA A 106 -1.20 -15.95 -2.76
N ASN A 107 -0.86 -14.66 -2.85
CA ASN A 107 -1.20 -13.81 -3.99
C ASN A 107 -0.16 -13.83 -5.12
N LEU A 108 0.82 -14.73 -5.09
CA LEU A 108 1.90 -14.87 -6.08
C LEU A 108 2.63 -13.56 -6.39
N GLY A 109 2.62 -12.59 -5.47
CA GLY A 109 3.20 -11.26 -5.70
C GLY A 109 2.51 -10.41 -6.79
N ILE A 110 1.33 -10.78 -7.30
CA ILE A 110 0.61 -10.01 -8.32
C ILE A 110 0.26 -8.60 -7.82
N PRO A 111 -0.30 -8.40 -6.61
CA PRO A 111 -0.58 -7.07 -6.08
C PRO A 111 0.69 -6.21 -5.96
N CYS A 112 1.81 -6.83 -5.60
CA CYS A 112 3.12 -6.17 -5.51
C CYS A 112 3.57 -5.66 -6.89
N LEU A 113 3.41 -6.45 -7.95
CA LEU A 113 3.78 -6.05 -9.30
C LEU A 113 2.89 -4.91 -9.82
N LEU A 114 1.57 -5.05 -9.69
CA LEU A 114 0.62 -4.00 -10.11
C LEU A 114 0.87 -2.70 -9.37
N TYR A 115 1.13 -2.78 -8.06
CA TYR A 115 1.43 -1.60 -7.27
C TYR A 115 2.73 -0.91 -7.72
N GLY A 116 3.75 -1.69 -8.08
CA GLY A 116 5.01 -1.16 -8.60
C GLY A 116 4.88 -0.54 -9.99
N LEU A 117 4.10 -1.14 -10.88
CA LEU A 117 3.81 -0.58 -12.20
C LEU A 117 3.04 0.74 -12.10
N ALA A 118 2.03 0.80 -11.21
CA ALA A 118 1.36 2.06 -10.91
C ALA A 118 2.40 3.08 -10.41
N ALA A 119 3.24 2.72 -9.44
CA ALA A 119 4.26 3.61 -8.88
C ALA A 119 5.21 4.20 -9.94
N VAL A 120 5.53 3.48 -11.03
CA VAL A 120 6.31 4.03 -12.15
C VAL A 120 5.66 5.28 -12.76
N GLY A 121 4.33 5.28 -12.90
CA GLY A 121 3.59 6.45 -13.38
C GLY A 121 3.41 7.53 -12.30
N LEU A 122 3.35 7.16 -11.01
CA LEU A 122 3.09 8.10 -9.91
C LEU A 122 4.31 8.87 -9.44
N ILE A 123 5.49 8.25 -9.47
CA ILE A 123 6.68 8.81 -8.85
C ILE A 123 7.25 9.91 -9.75
N SER A 124 7.08 11.16 -9.36
CA SER A 124 7.64 12.32 -10.07
C SER A 124 8.80 13.00 -9.34
N HIS A 125 8.88 12.90 -8.01
CA HIS A 125 9.90 13.60 -7.22
C HIS A 125 11.08 12.71 -6.82
N THR A 126 12.28 13.28 -6.87
CA THR A 126 13.53 12.59 -6.52
C THR A 126 14.31 13.41 -5.49
N GLU A 127 14.45 12.89 -4.27
CA GLU A 127 15.32 13.49 -3.26
C GLU A 127 16.65 12.76 -3.25
N SER A 128 17.77 13.45 -3.04
CA SER A 128 19.08 12.81 -2.89
C SER A 128 19.40 12.62 -1.40
N SER A 129 19.26 11.40 -0.87
CA SER A 129 19.62 11.04 0.52
C SER A 129 20.90 10.19 0.58
N ALA A 130 21.84 10.46 -0.32
CA ALA A 130 23.02 9.63 -0.42
C ALA A 130 23.88 9.74 0.85
N PRO A 131 24.37 8.61 1.40
CA PRO A 131 25.36 8.64 2.46
C PRO A 131 26.60 9.45 2.02
N PRO A 132 27.28 10.18 2.92
CA PRO A 132 28.44 10.98 2.57
C PRO A 132 29.53 10.12 1.90
N GLY A 133 29.95 10.50 0.69
CA GLY A 133 30.97 9.79 -0.11
C GLY A 133 30.43 8.76 -1.11
N MET A 134 29.12 8.49 -1.13
CA MET A 134 28.49 7.63 -2.12
C MET A 134 27.66 8.49 -3.08
N GLY A 135 27.76 8.25 -4.40
CA GLY A 135 27.03 9.02 -5.41
C GLY A 135 25.51 9.04 -5.17
N PRO A 136 24.76 9.94 -5.84
CA PRO A 136 23.35 10.20 -5.55
C PRO A 136 22.50 8.93 -5.63
N THR A 137 22.18 8.37 -4.46
CA THR A 137 21.12 7.39 -4.28
C THR A 137 19.91 8.14 -3.78
N SER A 138 18.95 8.28 -4.68
CA SER A 138 17.80 9.14 -4.48
C SER A 138 16.61 8.33 -3.98
N PRO A 139 16.18 8.45 -2.71
CA PRO A 139 14.85 8.05 -2.30
C PRO A 139 13.81 8.90 -3.04
N PHE A 140 12.75 8.24 -3.46
CA PHE A 140 11.63 8.85 -4.14
C PHE A 140 10.56 9.12 -3.10
N GLU A 141 10.34 10.40 -2.78
CA GLU A 141 9.21 10.80 -1.95
C GLU A 141 7.96 10.96 -2.82
N TYR A 142 6.82 10.54 -2.26
CA TYR A 142 5.55 10.51 -2.93
C TYR A 142 4.82 11.85 -2.80
N GLN A 143 4.41 12.44 -3.93
CA GLN A 143 3.27 13.35 -4.00
C GLN A 143 2.32 12.85 -5.10
N PRO A 144 1.01 12.68 -4.84
CA PRO A 144 0.07 12.28 -5.87
C PRO A 144 0.00 13.35 -6.95
N THR A 145 0.35 13.01 -8.20
CA THR A 145 0.03 13.86 -9.34
C THR A 145 -1.46 13.69 -9.69
N PRO A 146 -2.23 14.78 -9.82
CA PRO A 146 -3.69 14.71 -10.05
C PRO A 146 -4.05 13.97 -11.34
N HIS A 147 -3.19 14.04 -12.36
CA HIS A 147 -3.41 13.33 -13.63
C HIS A 147 -3.41 11.82 -13.47
N LEU A 148 -2.61 11.28 -12.55
CA LEU A 148 -2.58 9.84 -12.37
C LEU A 148 -3.76 9.33 -11.54
N ILE A 149 -4.21 10.10 -10.55
CA ILE A 149 -5.51 9.81 -9.90
C ILE A 149 -6.60 9.69 -10.98
N GLY A 150 -6.58 10.58 -11.97
CA GLY A 150 -7.43 10.48 -13.16
C GLY A 150 -7.28 9.16 -13.92
N ILE A 151 -6.06 8.72 -14.24
CA ILE A 151 -5.82 7.46 -14.96
C ILE A 151 -6.27 6.24 -14.15
N VAL A 152 -6.03 6.21 -12.83
CA VAL A 152 -6.48 5.10 -11.97
C VAL A 152 -8.01 5.04 -11.92
N LEU A 153 -8.67 6.18 -11.77
CA LEU A 153 -10.14 6.23 -11.75
C LEU A 153 -10.76 5.93 -13.12
N LEU A 154 -10.13 6.37 -14.22
CA LEU A 154 -10.71 6.27 -15.56
C LEU A 154 -10.41 4.93 -16.25
N VAL A 155 -9.31 4.27 -15.88
CA VAL A 155 -8.88 3.02 -16.56
C VAL A 155 -8.99 1.81 -15.65
N ILE A 156 -8.52 1.90 -14.40
CA ILE A 156 -8.48 0.73 -13.51
C ILE A 156 -9.86 0.41 -12.95
N PHE A 157 -10.63 1.42 -12.51
CA PHE A 157 -11.98 1.19 -11.99
C PHE A 157 -12.91 0.52 -13.01
N PRO A 158 -12.97 0.95 -14.29
CA PRO A 158 -13.78 0.27 -15.29
C PRO A 158 -13.30 -1.14 -15.62
N LEU A 159 -11.98 -1.39 -15.61
CA LEU A 159 -11.43 -2.74 -15.79
C LEU A 159 -11.78 -3.68 -14.63
N VAL A 160 -11.69 -3.19 -13.39
CA VAL A 160 -12.11 -3.95 -12.20
C VAL A 160 -13.61 -4.20 -12.23
N TYR A 161 -14.40 -3.20 -12.60
CA TYR A 161 -15.85 -3.36 -12.76
C TYR A 161 -16.21 -4.37 -13.85
N LEU A 162 -15.57 -4.29 -15.02
CA LEU A 162 -15.82 -5.19 -16.15
C LEU A 162 -15.40 -6.64 -15.82
N SER A 163 -14.24 -6.82 -15.19
CA SER A 163 -13.78 -8.14 -14.74
C SER A 163 -14.65 -8.71 -13.62
N GLY A 164 -15.08 -7.89 -12.66
CA GLY A 164 -16.02 -8.29 -11.62
C GLY A 164 -17.37 -8.73 -12.20
N ARG A 165 -17.90 -7.96 -13.17
CA ARG A 165 -19.15 -8.30 -13.87
C ARG A 165 -19.02 -9.59 -14.70
N LEU A 166 -17.86 -9.81 -15.32
CA LEU A 166 -17.58 -11.05 -16.05
C LEU A 166 -17.57 -12.26 -15.12
N VAL A 167 -16.85 -12.19 -13.99
CA VAL A 167 -16.76 -13.28 -13.00
C VAL A 167 -18.11 -13.55 -12.35
N PHE A 168 -18.86 -12.50 -12.00
CA PHE A 168 -20.20 -12.66 -11.43
C PHE A 168 -21.17 -13.28 -12.45
N GLY A 169 -21.10 -12.85 -13.71
CA GLY A 169 -21.89 -13.42 -14.79
C GLY A 169 -21.58 -14.90 -15.04
N THR A 170 -20.30 -15.27 -15.09
CA THR A 170 -19.90 -16.68 -15.28
C THR A 170 -20.30 -17.55 -14.09
N LEU A 171 -20.16 -17.05 -12.85
CA LEU A 171 -20.61 -17.77 -11.66
C LEU A 171 -22.13 -17.94 -11.64
N SER A 172 -22.90 -16.90 -11.96
CA SER A 172 -24.35 -16.97 -12.05
C SER A 172 -24.82 -17.96 -13.11
N LEU A 173 -24.18 -17.97 -14.28
CA LEU A 173 -24.49 -18.93 -15.34
C LEU A 173 -24.15 -20.36 -14.91
N ALA A 174 -22.99 -20.57 -14.26
CA ALA A 174 -22.62 -21.87 -13.72
C ALA A 174 -23.62 -22.38 -12.68
N LEU A 175 -24.09 -21.52 -11.76
CA LEU A 175 -25.14 -21.88 -10.80
C LEU A 175 -26.48 -22.20 -11.49
N CYS A 176 -26.82 -21.47 -12.56
CA CYS A 176 -28.02 -21.74 -13.35
C CYS A 176 -27.95 -23.11 -14.03
N VAL A 177 -26.82 -23.43 -14.68
CA VAL A 177 -26.58 -24.75 -15.29
C VAL A 177 -26.61 -25.85 -14.23
N LEU A 178 -25.97 -25.64 -13.08
CA LEU A 178 -25.98 -26.59 -11.98
C LEU A 178 -27.40 -26.86 -11.48
N ARG A 179 -28.25 -25.82 -11.38
CA ARG A 179 -29.66 -25.96 -11.02
C ARG A 179 -30.43 -26.81 -12.04
N PHE A 180 -30.24 -26.57 -13.34
CA PHE A 180 -30.87 -27.38 -14.37
C PHE A 180 -30.43 -28.84 -14.30
N MET A 181 -29.13 -29.09 -14.13
CA MET A 181 -28.62 -30.46 -13.98
C MET A 181 -29.16 -31.14 -12.71
N LEU A 182 -29.34 -30.39 -11.61
CA LEU A 182 -29.94 -30.92 -10.38
C LEU A 182 -31.42 -31.25 -10.56
N ILE A 183 -32.20 -30.42 -11.26
CA ILE A 183 -33.62 -30.72 -11.54
C ILE A 183 -33.72 -32.01 -12.37
N SER A 184 -32.98 -32.10 -13.49
CA SER A 184 -32.99 -33.31 -14.31
C SER A 184 -32.50 -34.54 -13.54
N PHE A 185 -31.53 -34.38 -12.63
CA PHE A 185 -31.09 -35.47 -11.77
C PHE A 185 -32.15 -35.89 -10.76
N VAL A 186 -32.85 -34.94 -10.13
CA VAL A 186 -33.95 -35.22 -9.21
C VAL A 186 -35.10 -35.93 -9.94
N ASP A 187 -35.47 -35.47 -11.13
CA ASP A 187 -36.49 -36.12 -11.96
C ASP A 187 -36.08 -37.56 -12.33
N ILE A 188 -34.80 -37.80 -12.65
CA ILE A 188 -34.31 -39.16 -12.95
C ILE A 188 -34.29 -40.05 -11.71
N VAL A 189 -33.96 -39.52 -10.52
CA VAL A 189 -33.80 -40.31 -9.29
C VAL A 189 -35.14 -40.56 -8.59
N PHE A 190 -36.08 -39.62 -8.68
CA PHE A 190 -37.32 -39.63 -7.91
C PHE A 190 -38.59 -39.63 -8.78
N GLY A 191 -38.48 -39.56 -10.12
CA GLY A 191 -39.63 -39.42 -11.02
C GLY A 191 -40.34 -40.71 -11.43
N GLU A 192 -40.07 -41.86 -10.78
CA GLU A 192 -40.63 -43.17 -11.19
C GLU A 192 -41.68 -43.78 -10.23
N ASP A 193 -42.16 -43.06 -9.20
CA ASP A 193 -43.07 -43.66 -8.20
C ASP A 193 -44.54 -43.18 -8.25
N ASP A 194 -44.94 -42.34 -9.20
CA ASP A 194 -46.32 -41.80 -9.30
C ASP A 194 -47.26 -42.62 -10.22
N ASP A 195 -47.06 -43.93 -10.34
CA ASP A 195 -48.09 -44.86 -10.82
C ASP A 195 -49.11 -45.20 -9.70
N LEU A 196 -49.47 -44.21 -8.88
CA LEU A 196 -50.63 -44.32 -7.99
C LEU A 196 -51.90 -44.16 -8.82
N GLU A 197 -52.33 -45.31 -9.35
CA GLU A 197 -53.67 -45.68 -9.78
C GLU A 197 -54.74 -44.66 -9.35
N TYR A 198 -55.04 -43.71 -10.24
CA TYR A 198 -56.16 -42.78 -10.06
C TYR A 198 -57.44 -43.61 -10.15
N GLU A 199 -58.03 -43.89 -8.99
CA GLU A 199 -59.34 -44.52 -8.89
C GLU A 199 -60.37 -43.61 -9.59
N GLU A 200 -60.84 -44.08 -10.74
CA GLU A 200 -61.77 -43.41 -11.65
C GLU A 200 -63.10 -43.15 -10.92
N ARG A 201 -63.27 -41.93 -10.37
CA ARG A 201 -64.55 -41.52 -9.77
C ARG A 201 -65.57 -41.30 -10.90
N PRO A 202 -66.74 -41.97 -10.87
CA PRO A 202 -67.70 -41.92 -11.97
C PRO A 202 -68.34 -40.54 -12.10
N THR A 203 -68.46 -40.14 -13.36
CA THR A 203 -69.16 -38.97 -13.91
C THR A 203 -70.65 -39.00 -13.55
N VAL A 204 -71.09 -38.00 -12.77
CA VAL A 204 -72.51 -37.62 -12.75
C VAL A 204 -72.67 -36.51 -13.77
N ALA A 205 -73.42 -36.85 -14.82
CA ALA A 205 -73.87 -35.95 -15.85
C ALA A 205 -74.72 -34.82 -15.24
N ASP A 206 -74.45 -33.58 -15.63
CA ASP A 206 -75.53 -32.63 -15.89
C ASP A 206 -75.14 -31.72 -17.05
N ALA A 207 -76.13 -31.55 -17.91
CA ALA A 207 -76.04 -31.03 -19.26
C ALA A 207 -76.44 -29.55 -19.35
N SER A 208 -76.16 -28.99 -20.52
CA SER A 208 -76.50 -27.65 -21.04
C SER A 208 -75.53 -26.53 -20.62
N CYS A 209 -75.08 -25.64 -21.48
CA CYS A 209 -75.64 -25.17 -22.75
C CYS A 209 -74.50 -24.71 -23.69
N GLN A 210 -74.60 -25.07 -24.98
CA GLN A 210 -73.92 -24.41 -26.10
C GLN A 210 -74.44 -22.96 -26.19
N ASP A 211 -73.75 -21.94 -26.70
CA ASP A 211 -73.10 -21.84 -28.01
C ASP A 211 -72.33 -20.49 -28.09
N GLU A 212 -71.29 -20.47 -28.95
CA GLU A 212 -70.82 -19.33 -29.78
C GLU A 212 -70.31 -18.04 -29.06
N LEU A 213 -69.14 -17.43 -29.34
CA LEU A 213 -68.34 -17.30 -30.56
C LEU A 213 -66.89 -16.89 -30.25
N GLN A 214 -66.02 -17.47 -31.06
CA GLN A 214 -64.67 -17.14 -31.52
C GLN A 214 -64.29 -15.64 -31.58
N GLU A 215 -63.08 -15.27 -31.11
CA GLU A 215 -61.99 -14.61 -31.87
C GLU A 215 -61.03 -13.74 -31.02
N GLN A 216 -59.72 -13.93 -31.29
CA GLN A 216 -58.61 -12.96 -31.22
C GLN A 216 -58.22 -12.43 -29.82
N SER A 217 -57.14 -12.88 -29.19
CA SER A 217 -55.73 -12.59 -29.52
C SER A 217 -55.47 -11.13 -29.95
N GLU A 218 -55.19 -10.22 -29.01
CA GLU A 218 -54.15 -9.21 -29.16
C GLU A 218 -53.91 -8.41 -27.87
N ALA A 219 -52.61 -8.24 -27.57
CA ALA A 219 -51.98 -7.12 -26.86
C ALA A 219 -52.65 -6.53 -25.61
N SER A 220 -52.16 -6.90 -24.44
CA SER A 220 -52.23 -6.04 -23.25
C SER A 220 -50.97 -5.16 -23.19
N GLU A 221 -51.04 -4.00 -23.86
CA GLU A 221 -50.23 -2.82 -23.54
C GLU A 221 -50.77 -2.25 -22.22
N ILE A 222 -49.90 -2.16 -21.19
CA ILE A 222 -50.25 -1.47 -19.95
C ILE A 222 -49.82 -0.02 -20.11
N GLU A 223 -50.83 0.79 -20.40
CA GLU A 223 -50.87 2.25 -20.32
C GLU A 223 -50.71 2.68 -18.85
N TYR A 224 -49.68 3.48 -18.56
CA TYR A 224 -49.56 4.20 -17.29
C TYR A 224 -49.81 5.67 -17.55
N ASP A 225 -50.94 6.13 -17.03
CA ASP A 225 -51.43 7.49 -17.10
C ASP A 225 -50.52 8.51 -16.43
N HIS A 226 -50.47 9.67 -17.07
CA HIS A 226 -49.74 10.86 -16.71
C HIS A 226 -50.74 11.94 -16.28
N GLU A 227 -50.84 12.24 -14.99
CA GLU A 227 -51.40 13.49 -14.44
C GLU A 227 -50.53 13.85 -13.22
N SER A 228 -49.61 14.81 -13.27
CA SER A 228 -49.78 16.27 -13.20
C SER A 228 -50.47 16.76 -11.93
N GLU A 229 -49.68 17.16 -10.93
CA GLU A 229 -49.99 18.35 -10.13
C GLU A 229 -48.70 19.13 -9.85
N ALA A 230 -48.74 20.38 -10.30
CA ALA A 230 -47.81 21.45 -9.96
C ALA A 230 -48.26 22.09 -8.64
N GLU A 231 -47.30 22.63 -7.89
CA GLU A 231 -47.37 23.80 -6.98
C GLU A 231 -46.20 23.68 -5.98
N ASP A 232 -45.66 24.71 -5.37
CA ASP A 232 -45.35 26.09 -5.72
C ASP A 232 -44.36 26.53 -4.60
N VAL A 233 -43.47 27.46 -4.91
CA VAL A 233 -42.87 28.48 -4.01
C VAL A 233 -42.47 28.11 -2.57
N ILE A 234 -41.19 28.33 -2.23
CA ILE A 234 -40.75 29.37 -1.26
C ILE A 234 -39.25 29.59 -1.44
N ALA A 235 -38.91 30.85 -1.72
CA ALA A 235 -37.58 31.41 -1.71
C ALA A 235 -37.02 31.44 -0.28
N ASP A 236 -35.70 31.34 -0.14
CA ASP A 236 -35.03 32.26 0.79
C ASP A 236 -33.61 32.60 0.33
N ASP A 237 -33.39 33.88 0.48
CA ASP A 237 -32.38 34.76 -0.07
C ASP A 237 -31.30 34.96 0.99
N VAL A 238 -30.02 34.71 0.68
CA VAL A 238 -28.91 35.32 1.45
C VAL A 238 -27.80 35.74 0.49
N HIS A 239 -27.91 36.99 0.08
CA HIS A 239 -26.89 37.78 -0.58
C HIS A 239 -26.21 38.71 0.44
N LEU A 240 -24.92 38.51 0.74
CA LEU A 240 -23.99 39.52 1.28
C LEU A 240 -22.56 39.06 0.94
N THR A 241 -21.58 39.82 0.46
CA THR A 241 -21.38 41.17 -0.11
C THR A 241 -19.88 41.21 -0.47
N ASN A 242 -19.54 41.90 -1.56
CA ASN A 242 -18.17 42.21 -1.98
C ASN A 242 -17.34 42.98 -0.93
N GLY A 243 -16.01 42.90 -1.06
CA GLY A 243 -15.07 43.79 -0.39
C GLY A 243 -13.69 43.74 -1.04
N ASP A 244 -13.49 44.56 -2.06
CA ASP A 244 -12.24 44.80 -2.76
C ASP A 244 -11.18 45.56 -1.94
N ASN A 245 -9.93 45.38 -2.38
CA ASN A 245 -8.81 46.34 -2.43
C ASN A 245 -7.77 46.43 -1.30
N ILE A 246 -6.53 46.56 -1.79
CA ILE A 246 -5.41 47.44 -1.40
C ILE A 246 -4.09 46.72 -1.09
N ALA A 247 -3.13 47.00 -1.99
CA ALA A 247 -1.70 46.70 -1.90
C ALA A 247 -0.97 47.51 -0.81
N LYS A 248 0.14 46.98 -0.29
CA LYS A 248 1.43 47.69 -0.12
C LYS A 248 2.52 46.82 0.54
N ASP A 249 3.66 46.79 -0.13
CA ASP A 249 5.06 46.95 0.31
C ASP A 249 5.52 46.48 1.71
N GLY A 250 6.71 45.85 1.76
CA GLY A 250 7.69 46.09 2.83
C GLY A 250 8.40 44.87 3.42
N GLN A 251 9.61 44.59 2.92
CA GLN A 251 10.68 43.82 3.59
C GLN A 251 11.45 44.77 4.58
N PRO A 252 12.57 44.37 5.23
CA PRO A 252 12.86 43.40 6.31
C PRO A 252 13.31 44.07 7.65
N SER A 253 13.51 43.32 8.75
CA SER A 253 14.46 43.62 9.86
C SER A 253 14.42 42.48 10.91
N SER A 254 15.55 41.80 11.18
CA SER A 254 16.53 42.01 12.28
C SER A 254 16.03 41.40 13.62
N GLU A 255 16.60 40.30 14.12
CA GLU A 255 17.79 40.19 15.01
C GLU A 255 17.39 39.95 16.48
N GLU A 256 18.11 39.02 17.13
CA GLU A 256 18.32 38.87 18.59
C GLU A 256 17.09 38.38 19.42
N ASP A 257 17.17 37.53 20.45
CA ASP A 257 18.21 37.13 21.39
C ASP A 257 17.78 35.79 22.05
N SER A 258 18.66 34.78 22.16
CA SER A 258 19.36 34.39 23.40
C SER A 258 18.50 34.25 24.67
N VAL A 259 18.18 33.00 25.04
CA VAL A 259 17.99 32.61 26.45
C VAL A 259 18.72 31.28 26.70
N ASP A 260 19.92 31.47 27.22
CA ASP A 260 20.69 30.54 28.04
C ASP A 260 19.92 30.27 29.35
N SER A 261 19.80 28.99 29.73
CA SER A 261 19.48 28.59 31.10
C SER A 261 19.99 27.17 31.32
N GLY A 262 21.24 27.11 31.78
CA GLY A 262 21.79 25.95 32.45
C GLY A 262 21.03 25.62 33.74
N MET A 263 20.72 24.33 33.91
CA MET A 263 20.66 23.64 35.19
C MET A 263 21.45 22.34 34.95
N GLY A 264 22.54 22.04 35.63
CA GLY A 264 22.77 22.25 37.05
C GLY A 264 22.50 20.94 37.79
N ILE A 265 23.48 20.05 37.74
CA ILE A 265 23.89 19.09 38.80
C ILE A 265 22.76 18.44 39.59
N MET A 266 22.60 17.11 39.43
CA MET A 266 22.37 16.27 40.61
C MET A 266 23.08 14.91 40.47
N GLN A 267 24.13 14.80 41.25
CA GLN A 267 24.81 13.57 41.63
C GLN A 267 23.85 12.69 42.44
N SER A 268 23.78 11.40 42.12
CA SER A 268 23.55 10.36 43.12
C SER A 268 23.98 8.99 42.60
N ASN A 269 25.20 8.60 42.98
CA ASN A 269 25.56 7.23 43.34
C ASN A 269 26.06 7.34 44.79
N PRO A 270 25.71 6.41 45.69
CA PRO A 270 26.51 5.19 45.77
C PRO A 270 25.79 3.93 46.29
N PHE A 271 26.18 2.75 45.81
CA PHE A 271 26.29 1.48 46.55
C PHE A 271 27.00 0.50 45.60
N SER A 272 28.31 0.26 45.70
CA SER A 272 29.03 -0.56 46.69
C SER A 272 28.52 -2.00 46.78
N ASN A 273 29.18 -2.89 46.03
CA ASN A 273 29.61 -4.27 46.34
C ASN A 273 30.10 -4.87 45.00
N GLY A 274 31.26 -5.48 44.82
CA GLY A 274 32.31 -5.96 45.70
C GLY A 274 32.99 -7.15 45.00
N ILE A 275 34.31 -7.04 44.82
CA ILE A 275 35.31 -8.13 44.89
C ILE A 275 35.41 -9.14 43.72
N GLY A 276 36.63 -9.25 43.18
CA GLY A 276 37.14 -10.40 42.40
C GLY A 276 38.01 -10.01 41.21
N ALA A 277 39.15 -9.32 41.40
CA ALA A 277 40.50 -9.93 41.38
C ALA A 277 40.75 -10.90 40.20
N ASN A 278 41.51 -10.46 39.19
CA ASN A 278 42.74 -11.11 38.72
C ASN A 278 43.43 -10.22 37.68
N GLY A 279 44.71 -9.95 37.92
CA GLY A 279 45.52 -9.02 37.16
C GLY A 279 46.06 -9.59 35.85
N ALA A 280 46.30 -8.68 34.91
CA ALA A 280 47.33 -8.83 33.89
C ALA A 280 47.79 -7.44 33.46
N THR A 281 49.01 -7.11 33.85
CA THR A 281 49.79 -5.93 33.49
C THR A 281 50.14 -5.97 32.00
N VAL A 282 49.68 -5.02 31.18
CA VAL A 282 50.27 -4.76 29.85
C VAL A 282 50.32 -3.25 29.58
N VAL A 283 51.54 -2.75 29.77
CA VAL A 283 52.27 -1.67 29.08
C VAL A 283 51.48 -0.75 28.13
N HIS A 284 51.50 0.53 28.51
CA HIS A 284 51.24 1.71 27.69
C HIS A 284 52.25 1.84 26.53
N GLU A 285 51.77 1.93 25.29
CA GLU A 285 52.47 2.65 24.22
C GLU A 285 51.46 3.42 23.33
N THR A 286 51.55 4.74 23.39
CA THR A 286 50.90 5.67 22.44
C THR A 286 51.85 6.00 21.30
N PRO A 287 51.40 5.99 20.02
CA PRO A 287 52.10 6.71 18.97
C PRO A 287 51.27 7.90 18.44
N SER A 288 51.80 9.08 18.74
CA SER A 288 52.17 10.14 17.80
C SER A 288 51.19 10.56 16.70
N LYS A 289 50.64 11.76 16.90
CA LYS A 289 49.96 12.60 15.89
C LYS A 289 50.90 12.93 14.72
N LYS A 290 50.60 12.45 13.52
CA LYS A 290 51.18 12.99 12.27
C LYS A 290 50.18 13.90 11.56
N HIS A 291 50.48 15.20 11.62
CA HIS A 291 49.96 16.24 10.75
C HIS A 291 50.14 15.87 9.27
N ARG A 292 49.07 15.90 8.47
CA ARG A 292 49.15 15.91 7.00
C ARG A 292 48.61 17.24 6.49
N ARG A 293 49.53 18.18 6.23
CA ARG A 293 49.26 19.42 5.48
C ARG A 293 48.94 19.07 4.03
N TRP A 294 47.77 19.46 3.55
CA TRP A 294 47.49 19.53 2.12
C TRP A 294 47.77 20.95 1.61
N ALA A 295 48.70 21.05 0.66
CA ALA A 295 49.13 22.29 0.06
C ALA A 295 48.15 22.74 -1.04
N LYS A 296 47.73 24.00 -0.93
CA LYS A 296 46.90 24.76 -1.87
C LYS A 296 47.78 25.21 -3.04
N ARG A 297 47.59 24.68 -4.25
CA ARG A 297 48.24 25.18 -5.47
C ARG A 297 47.27 26.10 -6.22
N ARG A 298 47.45 27.42 -6.05
CA ARG A 298 46.94 28.43 -6.97
C ARG A 298 47.89 28.51 -8.18
N ARG A 299 47.35 28.55 -9.40
CA ARG A 299 48.05 29.07 -10.58
C ARG A 299 47.27 30.31 -11.05
N ALA A 300 48.01 31.39 -11.18
CA ALA A 300 47.82 32.54 -12.07
C ALA A 300 49.17 32.65 -12.84
N PRO A 301 49.36 33.48 -13.88
CA PRO A 301 48.62 34.70 -14.25
C PRO A 301 47.53 34.48 -15.29
#